data_AF-A0A954H409-F1
#
_entry.id   AF-A0A954H409-F1
#
_cell.length_a   1.000
_cell.length_b   1.000
_cell.length_c   1.000
_cell.angle_alpha   90.00
_cell.angle_beta   90.00
_cell.angle_gamma   90.00
#
_symmetry.space_group_name_H-M   'P 1'
#
loop_
_entity.id
_entity.type
_entity.pdbx_description
1 polymer ?
#
loop_
_entity_poly.entity_id
_entity_poly.type
_entity_poly.pdbx_seq_one_letter_code
_entity_poly.pdbx_strand_id
1 'polypeptide(L)'
;AAEYAVRWLETEQDLTIGSKKPSAQFAESDRFKKTSSIGSESPAGDRFKTARNKKTDSKDTDKQQTVDAKTNSKQKTKHVIELLIQQGIDRRTADQLAEQQAAEIIRQQIEWLTSRKPSENPAGMLRRAIEGNWPRPSEMVVREKQRERRQQQRLKQRQQNSEDVVMATRRKERSEHQQRLLQEWGSATLEERQRWIQAAARRETSTRLADIIRRENVQATKPHLQVLDVIAAERNLPGVLQLHD
;
A
#
# COMPACT_ATOMS: atom_id res chain seq x y z
N ALA A 1 48.99 18.23 -23.79
CA ALA A 1 47.54 18.07 -23.62
C ALA A 1 47.29 17.76 -22.15
N ALA A 2 46.47 18.55 -21.46
CA ALA A 2 46.16 18.33 -20.05
C ALA A 2 44.84 17.54 -19.95
N GLU A 3 44.91 16.34 -19.39
CA GLU A 3 43.75 15.49 -19.12
C GLU A 3 43.26 15.78 -17.69
N TYR A 4 42.00 16.19 -17.56
CA TYR A 4 41.34 16.37 -16.27
C TYR A 4 40.36 15.22 -16.05
N ALA A 5 40.52 14.48 -14.95
CA ALA A 5 39.57 13.49 -14.49
C ALA A 5 38.78 14.03 -13.28
N VAL A 6 37.46 14.10 -13.41
CA VAL A 6 36.55 14.48 -12.31
C VAL A 6 36.27 13.24 -11.47
N ARG A 7 36.79 13.25 -10.23
CA ARG A 7 36.57 12.21 -9.22
C ARG A 7 35.45 12.67 -8.29
N TRP A 8 34.30 12.01 -8.34
CA TRP A 8 33.23 12.23 -7.36
C TRP A 8 33.58 11.43 -6.10
N LEU A 9 33.81 12.13 -4.99
CA LEU A 9 34.01 11.54 -3.68
C LEU A 9 32.70 10.97 -3.15
N GLU A 10 32.65 9.65 -2.98
CA GLU A 10 31.73 8.97 -2.07
C GLU A 10 32.03 9.43 -0.64
N THR A 11 31.00 9.86 0.08
CA THR A 11 31.06 10.10 1.52
C THR A 11 30.17 9.07 2.20
N GLU A 12 30.80 8.00 2.66
CA GLU A 12 30.26 7.14 3.70
C GLU A 12 30.90 7.50 5.04
N GLN A 13 30.05 7.69 6.06
CA GLN A 13 30.25 7.38 7.49
C GLN A 13 31.28 8.27 8.24
N ASP A 14 31.12 8.72 9.49
CA ASP A 14 30.36 8.16 10.60
C ASP A 14 30.33 9.17 11.80
N LEU A 15 29.29 9.06 12.65
CA LEU A 15 29.25 9.25 14.12
C LEU A 15 29.73 10.62 14.73
N THR A 16 28.94 11.37 15.49
CA THR A 16 28.56 11.08 16.89
C THR A 16 27.79 12.24 17.54
N ILE A 17 26.81 11.89 18.40
CA ILE A 17 26.43 12.53 19.69
C ILE A 17 25.90 13.99 19.69
N GLY A 18 24.64 14.16 20.12
CA GLY A 18 24.14 15.48 20.55
C GLY A 18 22.65 15.55 20.85
N SER A 19 22.19 14.93 21.93
CA SER A 19 20.83 15.12 22.49
C SER A 19 20.68 16.53 23.06
N LYS A 20 19.81 17.37 22.48
CA LYS A 20 19.06 18.45 23.18
C LYS A 20 17.72 18.72 22.48
N LYS A 21 16.61 18.55 23.21
CA LYS A 21 15.36 19.32 23.01
C LYS A 21 15.36 20.48 24.04
N PRO A 22 14.40 21.42 24.00
CA PRO A 22 14.30 22.53 23.05
C PRO A 22 14.40 23.88 23.81
N SER A 23 14.97 24.92 23.21
CA SER A 23 14.85 26.28 23.79
C SER A 23 13.62 26.97 23.23
N ALA A 24 12.71 27.31 24.14
CA ALA A 24 11.68 28.33 23.96
C ALA A 24 12.32 29.70 23.63
N GLN A 25 11.47 30.61 23.14
CA GLN A 25 11.75 32.00 22.74
C GLN A 25 12.07 32.18 21.25
N PHE A 26 11.04 32.05 20.41
CA PHE A 26 10.70 33.00 19.34
C PHE A 26 9.28 32.65 18.89
N ALA A 27 8.30 33.26 19.59
CA ALA A 27 6.94 33.37 19.10
C ALA A 27 6.81 34.72 18.38
N GLU A 28 5.83 34.79 17.48
CA GLU A 28 5.47 35.94 16.61
C GLU A 28 6.39 36.06 15.39
N SER A 29 5.96 35.83 14.15
CA SER A 29 4.64 35.98 13.54
C SER A 29 4.63 35.26 12.19
N ASP A 30 3.87 34.17 12.05
CA ASP A 30 3.24 33.77 10.78
C ASP A 30 2.35 32.54 10.98
N ARG A 31 1.39 32.72 11.90
CA ARG A 31 0.32 31.77 12.18
C ARG A 31 -0.77 31.94 11.10
N PHE A 32 -0.42 31.61 9.86
CA PHE A 32 -1.37 31.59 8.75
C PHE A 32 -2.45 30.56 9.06
N LYS A 33 -3.64 31.11 9.25
CA LYS A 33 -4.92 30.46 9.48
C LYS A 33 -5.18 29.43 8.37
N LYS A 34 -5.23 28.15 8.72
CA LYS A 34 -6.01 27.15 8.00
C LYS A 34 -7.16 26.72 8.90
N THR A 35 -8.18 27.56 8.94
CA THR A 35 -9.53 27.24 9.42
C THR A 35 -10.36 26.79 8.23
N SER A 36 -10.50 25.48 8.07
CA SER A 36 -11.61 24.82 7.37
C SER A 36 -11.84 23.52 8.17
N SER A 37 -12.72 23.47 9.18
CA SER A 37 -14.15 23.76 9.15
C SER A 37 -14.84 23.17 7.92
N ILE A 38 -14.67 21.86 7.73
CA ILE A 38 -15.70 21.02 7.09
C ILE A 38 -15.91 19.86 8.04
N GLY A 39 -16.66 20.14 9.11
CA GLY A 39 -17.41 19.12 9.81
C GLY A 39 -18.55 18.72 8.88
N SER A 40 -18.46 17.54 8.29
CA SER A 40 -19.63 16.87 7.73
C SER A 40 -20.41 16.25 8.89
N GLU A 41 -21.27 17.06 9.51
CA GLU A 41 -22.46 16.58 10.19
C GLU A 41 -23.30 15.84 9.16
N SER A 42 -23.09 14.52 9.04
CA SER A 42 -24.03 13.66 8.34
C SER A 42 -25.15 13.35 9.33
N PRO A 43 -26.41 13.77 9.07
CA PRO A 43 -27.51 13.48 9.96
C PRO A 43 -27.72 11.96 10.07
N ALA A 44 -27.94 11.49 11.30
CA ALA A 44 -28.38 10.14 11.58
C ALA A 44 -29.81 9.94 11.07
N GLY A 45 -29.94 9.73 9.76
CA GLY A 45 -31.19 9.41 9.07
C GLY A 45 -31.20 7.95 8.63
N ASP A 46 -32.08 7.16 9.24
CA ASP A 46 -32.67 5.93 8.71
C ASP A 46 -31.73 4.89 8.06
N ARG A 47 -31.13 4.03 8.90
CA ARG A 47 -30.57 2.75 8.42
C ARG A 47 -31.14 1.50 9.09
N PHE A 48 -32.19 1.65 9.90
CA PHE A 48 -32.90 0.53 10.53
C PHE A 48 -34.33 0.39 10.01
N LYS A 49 -34.49 -0.06 8.75
CA LYS A 49 -35.73 -0.72 8.30
C LYS A 49 -35.44 -1.76 7.21
N THR A 50 -35.06 -2.96 7.64
CA THR A 50 -35.37 -4.19 6.89
C THR A 50 -36.03 -5.18 7.84
N ALA A 51 -37.34 -5.01 7.97
CA ALA A 51 -38.23 -6.05 8.43
C ALA A 51 -38.23 -7.18 7.39
N ARG A 52 -37.76 -8.37 7.77
CA ARG A 52 -38.21 -9.63 7.17
C ARG A 52 -38.71 -10.51 8.30
N ASN A 53 -40.02 -10.46 8.50
CA ASN A 53 -40.77 -11.51 9.18
C ASN A 53 -40.58 -12.81 8.41
N LYS A 54 -39.78 -13.74 8.93
CA LYS A 54 -39.96 -15.16 8.70
C LYS A 54 -40.23 -15.81 10.06
N LYS A 55 -41.51 -16.05 10.33
CA LYS A 55 -41.94 -17.09 11.26
C LYS A 55 -41.33 -18.40 10.76
N THR A 56 -40.40 -18.94 11.53
CA THR A 56 -40.09 -20.36 11.51
C THR A 56 -40.52 -20.88 12.87
N ASP A 57 -41.50 -21.77 12.83
CA ASP A 57 -42.07 -22.41 14.01
C ASP A 57 -40.98 -23.10 14.82
N SER A 58 -40.93 -22.74 16.11
CA SER A 58 -40.15 -23.42 17.13
C SER A 58 -40.71 -24.82 17.34
N LYS A 59 -40.09 -25.81 16.68
CA LYS A 59 -40.16 -27.20 17.16
C LYS A 59 -39.10 -27.40 18.22
N ASP A 60 -39.61 -27.45 19.44
CA ASP A 60 -39.06 -28.05 20.65
C ASP A 60 -38.23 -29.33 20.35
N THR A 61 -36.91 -29.21 20.46
CA THR A 61 -35.98 -30.35 20.59
C THR A 61 -34.83 -29.97 21.52
N ASP A 62 -35.17 -29.58 22.75
CA ASP A 62 -34.19 -29.10 23.75
C ASP A 62 -33.55 -30.23 24.58
N LYS A 63 -33.40 -31.45 24.01
CA LYS A 63 -32.90 -32.62 24.76
C LYS A 63 -31.83 -33.48 24.09
N GLN A 64 -31.32 -33.13 22.91
CA GLN A 64 -30.30 -33.95 22.23
C GLN A 64 -28.91 -33.32 22.07
N GLN A 65 -28.71 -32.03 22.35
CA GLN A 65 -27.40 -31.39 22.13
C GLN A 65 -26.40 -31.52 23.30
N THR A 66 -26.78 -32.08 24.44
CA THR A 66 -25.88 -32.19 25.60
C THR A 66 -24.94 -33.39 25.56
N VAL A 67 -25.26 -34.43 24.76
CA VAL A 67 -24.40 -35.62 24.61
C VAL A 67 -23.25 -35.38 23.63
N ASP A 68 -23.46 -34.68 22.52
CA ASP A 68 -22.39 -34.40 21.54
C ASP A 68 -21.38 -33.37 22.05
N ALA A 69 -21.84 -32.33 22.76
CA ALA A 69 -20.95 -31.34 23.37
C ALA A 69 -20.06 -31.96 24.47
N LYS A 70 -20.61 -32.87 25.30
CA LYS A 70 -19.85 -33.60 26.32
C LYS A 70 -18.90 -34.64 25.71
N THR A 71 -19.29 -35.28 24.62
CA THR A 71 -18.42 -36.26 23.94
C THR A 71 -17.26 -35.56 23.22
N ASN A 72 -17.54 -34.45 22.52
CA ASN A 72 -16.51 -33.61 21.91
C ASN A 72 -15.58 -32.96 22.93
N SER A 73 -16.11 -32.50 24.08
CA SER A 73 -15.30 -32.00 25.19
C SER A 73 -14.36 -33.08 25.73
N LYS A 74 -14.88 -34.29 26.00
CA LYS A 74 -14.07 -35.42 26.49
C LYS A 74 -13.03 -35.90 25.47
N GLN A 75 -13.34 -35.85 24.18
CA GLN A 75 -12.36 -36.18 23.13
C GLN A 75 -11.27 -35.11 23.01
N LYS A 76 -11.63 -33.81 23.12
CA LYS A 76 -10.66 -32.71 23.13
C LYS A 76 -9.70 -32.79 24.31
N THR A 77 -10.19 -33.09 25.52
CA THR A 77 -9.33 -33.23 26.71
C THR A 77 -8.40 -34.44 26.58
N LYS A 78 -8.92 -35.60 26.15
CA LYS A 78 -8.08 -36.79 25.88
C LYS A 78 -6.95 -36.49 24.90
N HIS A 79 -7.26 -35.81 23.80
CA HIS A 79 -6.26 -35.45 22.80
C HIS A 79 -5.20 -34.49 23.35
N VAL A 80 -5.59 -33.52 24.19
CA VAL A 80 -4.62 -32.61 24.82
C VAL A 80 -3.73 -33.33 25.83
N ILE A 81 -4.26 -34.27 26.59
CA ILE A 81 -3.49 -35.12 27.50
C ILE A 81 -2.45 -35.94 26.72
N GLU A 82 -2.84 -36.55 25.59
CA GLU A 82 -1.92 -37.26 24.71
C GLU A 82 -0.80 -36.35 24.18
N LEU A 83 -1.13 -35.12 23.77
CA LEU A 83 -0.13 -34.13 23.32
C LEU A 83 0.84 -33.76 24.46
N LEU A 84 0.37 -33.57 25.69
CA LEU A 84 1.22 -33.29 26.85
C LEU A 84 2.17 -34.46 27.15
N ILE A 85 1.68 -35.70 27.07
CA ILE A 85 2.50 -36.91 27.26
C ILE A 85 3.57 -37.01 26.17
N GLN A 86 3.25 -36.68 24.92
CA GLN A 86 4.24 -36.62 23.82
C GLN A 86 5.33 -35.58 24.06
N GLN A 87 5.04 -34.50 24.80
CA GLN A 87 6.04 -33.51 25.22
C GLN A 87 6.83 -33.93 26.47
N GLY A 88 6.64 -35.17 26.97
CA GLY A 88 7.37 -35.74 28.09
C GLY A 88 6.78 -35.41 29.47
N ILE A 89 5.53 -34.95 29.55
CA ILE A 89 4.84 -34.71 30.82
C ILE A 89 4.20 -36.01 31.31
N ASP A 90 4.35 -36.31 32.61
CA ASP A 90 3.74 -37.49 33.23
C ASP A 90 2.20 -37.43 33.17
N ARG A 91 1.57 -38.59 32.97
CA ARG A 91 0.13 -38.71 32.74
C ARG A 91 -0.71 -38.08 33.85
N ARG A 92 -0.33 -38.31 35.12
CA ARG A 92 -1.03 -37.72 36.27
C ARG A 92 -0.97 -36.19 36.26
N THR A 93 0.16 -35.63 35.84
CA THR A 93 0.35 -34.17 35.73
C THR A 93 -0.40 -33.62 34.52
N ALA A 94 -0.41 -34.35 33.40
CA ALA A 94 -1.15 -33.96 32.20
C ALA A 94 -2.66 -33.92 32.44
N ASP A 95 -3.21 -34.90 33.17
CA ASP A 95 -4.62 -34.93 33.57
C ASP A 95 -4.97 -33.69 34.43
N GLN A 96 -4.14 -33.39 35.44
CA GLN A 96 -4.32 -32.20 36.30
C GLN A 96 -4.28 -30.89 35.49
N LEU A 97 -3.35 -30.75 34.55
CA LEU A 97 -3.24 -29.55 33.71
C LEU A 97 -4.46 -29.41 32.78
N ALA A 98 -4.95 -30.51 32.21
CA ALA A 98 -6.12 -30.52 31.34
C ALA A 98 -7.44 -30.23 32.09
N GLU A 99 -7.50 -30.49 33.39
CA GLU A 99 -8.61 -30.10 34.26
C GLU A 99 -8.56 -28.61 34.64
N GLN A 100 -7.36 -28.08 34.87
CA GLN A 100 -7.17 -26.70 35.36
C GLN A 100 -7.16 -25.64 34.25
N GLN A 101 -6.71 -25.98 33.05
CA GLN A 101 -6.52 -25.04 31.95
C GLN A 101 -7.34 -25.42 30.72
N ALA A 102 -7.76 -24.42 29.95
CA ALA A 102 -8.47 -24.65 28.70
C ALA A 102 -7.58 -25.38 27.68
N ALA A 103 -8.19 -26.29 26.91
CA ALA A 103 -7.52 -27.07 25.87
C ALA A 103 -6.77 -26.19 24.85
N GLU A 104 -7.32 -25.02 24.52
CA GLU A 104 -6.74 -24.06 23.60
C GLU A 104 -5.43 -23.44 24.14
N ILE A 105 -5.39 -23.10 25.44
CA ILE A 105 -4.20 -22.53 26.09
C ILE A 105 -3.06 -23.55 26.05
N ILE A 106 -3.36 -24.81 26.39
CA ILE A 106 -2.36 -25.88 26.40
C ILE A 106 -1.77 -26.06 25.00
N ARG A 107 -2.61 -26.12 23.96
CA ARG A 107 -2.15 -26.23 22.56
C ARG A 107 -1.27 -25.06 22.15
N GLN A 108 -1.65 -23.84 22.52
CA GLN A 108 -0.85 -22.64 22.25
C GLN A 108 0.53 -22.70 22.92
N GLN A 109 0.61 -23.11 24.19
CA GLN A 109 1.89 -23.21 24.89
C GLN A 109 2.78 -24.31 24.29
N ILE A 110 2.21 -25.43 23.84
CA ILE A 110 2.95 -26.47 23.13
C ILE A 110 3.55 -25.91 21.83
N GLU A 111 2.77 -25.17 21.04
CA GLU A 111 3.26 -24.55 19.80
C GLU A 111 4.39 -23.55 20.09
N TRP A 112 4.22 -22.73 21.13
CA TRP A 112 5.18 -21.69 21.52
C TRP A 112 6.46 -22.25 22.14
N LEU A 113 6.47 -23.48 22.63
CA LEU A 113 7.64 -24.10 23.24
C LEU A 113 8.86 -24.08 22.31
N THR A 114 8.65 -24.38 21.02
CA THR A 114 9.70 -24.33 20.00
C THR A 114 10.36 -22.95 19.86
N SER A 115 9.56 -21.90 19.97
CA SER A 115 10.01 -20.51 19.84
C SER A 115 10.67 -19.98 21.11
N ARG A 116 10.43 -20.61 22.27
CA ARG A 116 11.07 -20.26 23.55
C ARG A 116 12.46 -20.87 23.74
N LYS A 117 12.86 -21.84 22.90
CA LYS A 117 14.18 -22.52 22.93
C LYS A 117 14.54 -23.04 24.33
N PRO A 118 13.82 -24.04 24.87
CA PRO A 118 14.14 -24.61 26.18
C PRO A 118 15.56 -25.17 26.20
N SER A 119 16.36 -24.81 27.21
CA SER A 119 17.77 -25.23 27.30
C SER A 119 17.95 -26.68 27.74
N GLU A 120 17.37 -27.06 28.89
CA GLU A 120 17.67 -28.33 29.56
C GLU A 120 16.41 -29.12 29.98
N ASN A 121 15.30 -28.45 30.30
CA ASN A 121 14.06 -29.10 30.75
C ASN A 121 12.81 -28.58 30.00
N PRO A 122 12.53 -29.11 28.79
CA PRO A 122 11.39 -28.67 27.98
C PRO A 122 10.04 -28.97 28.66
N ALA A 123 9.89 -30.13 29.30
CA ALA A 123 8.65 -30.53 29.96
C ALA A 123 8.36 -29.64 31.19
N GLY A 124 9.38 -29.34 32.00
CA GLY A 124 9.27 -28.44 33.14
C GLY A 124 8.97 -27.00 32.74
N MET A 125 9.57 -26.52 31.64
CA MET A 125 9.26 -25.21 31.08
C MET A 125 7.81 -25.16 30.56
N LEU A 126 7.37 -26.19 29.83
CA LEU A 126 6.01 -26.28 29.30
C LEU A 126 4.97 -26.27 30.42
N ARG A 127 5.20 -27.05 31.49
CA ARG A 127 4.34 -27.06 32.68
C ARG A 127 4.19 -25.66 33.29
N ARG A 128 5.30 -24.96 33.55
CA ARG A 128 5.28 -23.59 34.10
C ARG A 128 4.60 -22.59 33.16
N ALA A 129 4.77 -22.75 31.85
CA ALA A 129 4.15 -21.89 30.86
C ALA A 129 2.62 -22.08 30.80
N ILE A 130 2.13 -23.31 31.00
CA ILE A 130 0.71 -23.63 31.09
C ILE A 130 0.11 -23.11 32.40
N GLU A 131 0.74 -23.41 33.54
CA GLU A 131 0.28 -22.97 34.86
C GLU A 131 0.24 -21.44 34.98
N GLY A 132 1.26 -20.76 34.43
CA GLY A 132 1.37 -19.29 34.45
C GLY A 132 0.73 -18.58 33.26
N ASN A 133 0.08 -19.30 32.34
CA ASN A 133 -0.48 -18.77 31.08
C ASN A 133 0.46 -17.75 30.39
N TRP A 134 1.70 -18.17 30.11
CA TRP A 134 2.72 -17.24 29.64
C TRP A 134 2.34 -16.61 28.29
N PRO A 135 2.58 -15.31 28.08
CA PRO A 135 2.22 -14.65 26.83
C PRO A 135 3.04 -15.19 25.65
N ARG A 136 2.53 -14.95 24.44
CA ARG A 136 3.18 -15.33 23.19
C ARG A 136 4.64 -14.85 23.14
N PRO A 137 5.60 -15.68 22.68
CA PRO A 137 7.00 -15.28 22.58
C PRO A 137 7.18 -14.02 21.73
N SER A 138 7.95 -13.05 22.24
CA SER A 138 8.22 -11.77 21.57
C SER A 138 8.85 -11.95 20.19
N GLU A 139 9.75 -12.95 20.04
CA GLU A 139 10.35 -13.31 18.75
C GLU A 139 9.29 -13.63 17.68
N MET A 140 8.22 -14.36 18.03
CA MET A 140 7.15 -14.70 17.09
C MET A 140 6.37 -13.45 16.67
N VAL A 141 6.04 -12.58 17.62
CA VAL A 141 5.30 -11.33 17.36
C VAL A 141 6.12 -10.41 16.45
N VAL A 142 7.42 -10.27 16.71
CA VAL A 142 8.32 -9.48 15.86
C VAL A 142 8.43 -10.07 14.46
N ARG A 143 8.60 -11.40 14.34
CA ARG A 143 8.71 -12.09 13.06
C ARG A 143 7.43 -11.96 12.22
N GLU A 144 6.26 -12.06 12.84
CA GLU A 144 4.97 -11.89 12.18
C GLU A 144 4.80 -10.46 11.68
N LYS A 145 5.01 -9.47 12.54
CA LYS A 145 4.96 -8.04 12.17
C LYS A 145 5.94 -7.71 11.04
N GLN A 146 7.13 -8.32 11.05
CA GLN A 146 8.11 -8.15 9.98
C GLN A 146 7.65 -8.80 8.68
N ARG A 147 7.03 -9.99 8.73
CA ARG A 147 6.42 -10.64 7.55
C ARG A 147 5.30 -9.80 6.96
N GLU A 148 4.40 -9.27 7.79
CA GLU A 148 3.32 -8.38 7.36
C GLU A 148 3.86 -7.12 6.68
N ARG A 149 4.86 -6.45 7.29
CA ARG A 149 5.52 -5.28 6.70
C ARG A 149 6.12 -5.60 5.33
N ARG A 150 6.82 -6.73 5.20
CA ARG A 150 7.38 -7.17 3.91
C ARG A 150 6.29 -7.45 2.87
N GLN A 151 5.17 -8.05 3.27
CA GLN A 151 4.04 -8.30 2.38
C GLN A 151 3.38 -7.00 1.91
N GLN A 152 3.11 -6.08 2.83
CA GLN A 152 2.55 -4.76 2.51
C GLN A 152 3.48 -3.98 1.57
N GLN A 153 4.79 -3.98 1.83
CA GLN A 153 5.77 -3.32 0.97
C GLN A 153 5.78 -3.92 -0.44
N ARG A 154 5.72 -5.25 -0.57
CA ARG A 154 5.63 -5.93 -1.88
C ARG A 154 4.36 -5.57 -2.64
N LEU A 155 3.23 -5.48 -1.97
CA LEU A 155 1.96 -5.08 -2.60
C LEU A 155 2.03 -3.65 -3.10
N LYS A 156 2.52 -2.72 -2.27
CA LYS A 156 2.70 -1.32 -2.66
C LYS A 156 3.67 -1.18 -3.84
N GLN A 157 4.79 -1.91 -3.81
CA GLN A 157 5.76 -1.88 -4.91
C GLN A 157 5.17 -2.47 -6.20
N ARG A 158 4.34 -3.51 -6.12
CA ARG A 158 3.63 -4.04 -7.30
C ARG A 158 2.66 -3.01 -7.90
N GLN A 159 1.93 -2.29 -7.05
CA GLN A 159 1.03 -1.21 -7.50
C GLN A 159 1.83 -0.10 -8.18
N GLN A 160 2.88 0.39 -7.54
CA GLN A 160 3.77 1.42 -8.11
C GLN A 160 4.37 0.96 -9.44
N ASN A 161 4.92 -0.25 -9.50
CA ASN A 161 5.47 -0.78 -10.75
C ASN A 161 4.40 -0.86 -11.86
N SER A 162 3.16 -1.24 -11.52
CA SER A 162 2.08 -1.30 -12.52
C SER A 162 1.70 0.10 -13.02
N GLU A 163 1.64 1.09 -12.15
CA GLU A 163 1.40 2.49 -12.50
C GLU A 163 2.54 3.04 -13.37
N ASP A 164 3.79 2.77 -12.99
CA ASP A 164 4.98 3.19 -13.72
C ASP A 164 5.02 2.60 -15.13
N VAL A 165 4.62 1.34 -15.31
CA VAL A 165 4.52 0.70 -16.63
C VAL A 165 3.46 1.42 -17.49
N VAL A 166 2.28 1.71 -16.94
CA VAL A 166 1.22 2.44 -17.67
C VAL A 166 1.67 3.86 -18.02
N MET A 167 2.36 4.54 -17.12
CA MET A 167 2.89 5.86 -17.38
C MET A 167 4.01 5.84 -18.42
N ALA A 168 4.85 4.81 -18.42
CA ALA A 168 5.92 4.63 -19.41
C ALA A 168 5.36 4.36 -20.81
N THR A 169 4.33 3.50 -20.95
CA THR A 169 3.68 3.26 -22.25
C THR A 169 3.04 4.53 -22.79
N ARG A 170 2.27 5.25 -21.97
CA ARG A 170 1.68 6.55 -22.35
C ARG A 170 2.73 7.59 -22.73
N ARG A 171 3.89 7.61 -22.06
CA ARG A 171 5.01 8.51 -22.42
C ARG A 171 5.61 8.11 -23.77
N LYS A 172 5.81 6.82 -24.01
CA LYS A 172 6.33 6.30 -25.27
C LYS A 172 5.40 6.64 -26.43
N GLU A 173 4.10 6.34 -26.29
CA GLU A 173 3.07 6.67 -27.29
C GLU A 173 3.05 8.16 -27.61
N ARG A 174 3.08 9.03 -26.59
CA ARG A 174 3.16 10.49 -26.80
C ARG A 174 4.43 10.90 -27.54
N SER A 175 5.58 10.33 -27.20
CA SER A 175 6.84 10.64 -27.87
C SER A 175 6.85 10.20 -29.33
N GLU A 176 6.34 9.00 -29.63
CA GLU A 176 6.24 8.48 -30.99
C GLU A 176 5.27 9.31 -31.82
N HIS A 177 4.14 9.69 -31.24
CA HIS A 177 3.16 10.55 -31.89
C HIS A 177 3.72 11.94 -32.19
N GLN A 178 4.38 12.58 -31.21
CA GLN A 178 5.04 13.87 -31.41
C GLN A 178 6.11 13.79 -32.50
N GLN A 179 6.89 12.70 -32.54
CA GLN A 179 7.88 12.47 -33.60
C GLN A 179 7.24 12.39 -34.98
N ARG A 180 6.10 11.70 -35.14
CA ARG A 180 5.37 11.65 -36.42
C ARG A 180 4.94 13.04 -36.88
N LEU A 181 4.40 13.87 -35.98
CA LEU A 181 4.00 15.24 -36.32
C LEU A 181 5.21 16.12 -36.66
N LEU A 182 6.36 15.91 -36.00
CA LEU A 182 7.60 16.59 -36.36
C LEU A 182 8.13 16.16 -37.74
N GLN A 183 7.93 14.91 -38.15
CA GLN A 183 8.26 14.45 -39.50
C GLN A 183 7.37 15.10 -40.56
N GLU A 184 6.05 15.21 -40.29
CA GLU A 184 5.12 15.96 -41.14
C GLU A 184 5.52 17.44 -41.24
N TRP A 185 5.87 18.08 -40.12
CA TRP A 185 6.42 19.43 -40.12
C TRP A 185 7.68 19.54 -40.98
N GLY A 186 8.62 18.60 -40.79
CA GLY A 186 9.90 18.56 -41.49
C GLY A 186 9.75 18.43 -43.02
N SER A 187 8.78 17.64 -43.47
CA SER A 187 8.51 17.41 -44.90
C SER A 187 7.63 18.49 -45.55
N ALA A 188 6.92 19.29 -44.76
CA ALA A 188 6.05 20.35 -45.28
C ALA A 188 6.80 21.52 -45.90
N THR A 189 6.16 22.14 -46.89
CA THR A 189 6.63 23.36 -47.55
C THR A 189 6.53 24.57 -46.63
N LEU A 190 7.27 25.65 -46.95
CA LEU A 190 7.24 26.89 -46.14
C LEU A 190 5.84 27.51 -46.08
N GLU A 191 5.05 27.41 -47.15
CA GLU A 191 3.69 27.94 -47.20
C GLU A 191 2.73 27.16 -46.30
N GLU A 192 2.82 25.83 -46.32
CA GLU A 192 2.03 24.96 -45.44
C GLU A 192 2.36 25.21 -43.96
N ARG A 193 3.65 25.34 -43.63
CA ARG A 193 4.09 25.68 -42.28
C ARG A 193 3.55 27.03 -41.82
N GLN A 194 3.61 28.05 -42.67
CA GLN A 194 3.07 29.37 -42.37
C GLN A 194 1.56 29.34 -42.18
N ARG A 195 0.84 28.54 -42.99
CA ARG A 195 -0.59 28.32 -42.84
C ARG A 195 -0.92 27.67 -41.50
N TRP A 196 -0.18 26.64 -41.09
CA TRP A 196 -0.39 25.96 -39.80
C TRP A 196 -0.14 26.88 -38.60
N ILE A 197 0.92 27.71 -38.65
CA ILE A 197 1.20 28.72 -37.63
C ILE A 197 0.03 29.70 -37.51
N GLN A 198 -0.49 30.21 -38.63
CA GLN A 198 -1.62 31.14 -38.63
C GLN A 198 -2.92 30.49 -38.13
N ALA A 199 -3.19 29.25 -38.54
CA ALA A 199 -4.36 28.50 -38.09
C ALA A 199 -4.30 28.22 -36.57
N ALA A 200 -3.13 27.87 -36.04
CA ALA A 200 -2.91 27.67 -34.61
C ALA A 200 -3.14 28.98 -33.82
N ALA A 201 -2.58 30.09 -34.30
CA ALA A 201 -2.77 31.39 -33.67
C ALA A 201 -4.22 31.91 -33.70
N ARG A 202 -5.06 31.43 -34.64
CA ARG A 202 -6.49 31.74 -34.71
C ARG A 202 -7.34 30.86 -33.79
N ARG A 203 -6.92 29.60 -33.60
CA ARG A 203 -7.62 28.64 -32.73
C ARG A 203 -7.37 28.92 -31.25
N GLU A 204 -6.24 29.53 -30.92
CA GLU A 204 -5.86 29.80 -29.53
C GLU A 204 -6.72 30.90 -28.90
N THR A 205 -7.28 30.62 -27.72
CA THR A 205 -8.14 31.58 -26.98
C THR A 205 -7.34 32.65 -26.24
N SER A 206 -6.08 32.35 -25.90
CA SER A 206 -5.19 33.28 -25.19
C SER A 206 -4.46 34.18 -26.18
N THR A 207 -4.66 35.49 -26.03
CA THR A 207 -3.98 36.52 -26.87
C THR A 207 -2.47 36.44 -26.76
N ARG A 208 -1.95 36.19 -25.56
CA ARG A 208 -0.51 36.06 -25.31
C ARG A 208 0.09 34.84 -26.01
N LEU A 209 -0.60 33.70 -25.99
CA LEU A 209 -0.13 32.48 -26.66
C LEU A 209 -0.25 32.61 -28.17
N ALA A 210 -1.34 33.20 -28.67
CA ALA A 210 -1.51 33.49 -30.09
C ALA A 210 -0.38 34.40 -30.62
N ASP A 211 0.03 35.42 -29.86
CA ASP A 211 1.14 36.31 -30.26
C ASP A 211 2.50 35.61 -30.23
N ILE A 212 2.73 34.67 -29.31
CA ILE A 212 3.94 33.84 -29.30
C ILE A 212 3.99 32.97 -30.55
N ILE A 213 2.87 32.31 -30.90
CA ILE A 213 2.77 31.45 -32.08
C ILE A 213 2.98 32.27 -33.36
N ARG A 214 2.38 33.47 -33.47
CA ARG A 214 2.54 34.33 -34.68
C ARG A 214 3.99 34.77 -34.93
N ARG A 215 4.80 34.89 -33.88
CA ARG A 215 6.21 35.29 -33.97
C ARG A 215 7.14 34.11 -34.22
N GLU A 216 6.60 32.90 -34.30
CA GLU A 216 7.37 31.69 -34.53
C GLU A 216 8.04 31.70 -35.90
N ASN A 217 9.28 31.24 -35.96
CA ASN A 217 10.02 31.16 -37.21
C ASN A 217 9.55 29.93 -38.01
N VAL A 218 9.11 30.15 -39.25
CA VAL A 218 8.65 29.11 -40.19
C VAL A 218 9.74 28.05 -40.46
N GLN A 219 11.01 28.44 -40.36
CA GLN A 219 12.17 27.56 -40.56
C GLN A 219 12.61 26.83 -39.27
N ALA A 220 11.90 27.00 -38.15
CA ALA A 220 12.25 26.33 -36.91
C ALA A 220 12.20 24.80 -37.06
N THR A 221 13.15 24.12 -36.42
CA THR A 221 13.25 22.65 -36.41
C THR A 221 12.15 21.99 -35.59
N LYS A 222 11.56 22.72 -34.63
CA LYS A 222 10.45 22.27 -33.80
C LYS A 222 9.45 23.41 -33.66
N PRO A 223 8.20 23.23 -34.14
CA PRO A 223 7.16 24.22 -33.96
C PRO A 223 6.50 24.10 -32.56
N HIS A 224 5.73 25.10 -32.17
CA HIS A 224 4.97 25.13 -30.94
C HIS A 224 3.90 24.01 -30.90
N LEU A 225 3.54 23.53 -29.71
CA LEU A 225 2.64 22.38 -29.54
C LEU A 225 1.26 22.57 -30.22
N GLN A 226 0.70 23.78 -30.11
CA GLN A 226 -0.56 24.19 -30.75
C GLN A 226 -0.50 24.09 -32.29
N VAL A 227 0.68 24.29 -32.88
CA VAL A 227 0.89 24.12 -34.33
C VAL A 227 0.87 22.63 -34.67
N LEU A 228 1.50 21.79 -33.84
CA LEU A 228 1.43 20.33 -33.99
C LEU A 228 -0.01 19.81 -33.87
N ASP A 229 -0.85 20.39 -33.01
CA ASP A 229 -2.27 20.03 -32.90
C ASP A 229 -3.10 20.40 -34.13
N VAL A 230 -2.75 21.50 -34.82
CA VAL A 230 -3.39 21.87 -36.08
C VAL A 230 -2.98 20.91 -37.18
N ILE A 231 -1.70 20.53 -37.25
CA ILE A 231 -1.22 19.50 -38.19
C ILE A 231 -1.94 18.18 -37.93
N ALA A 232 -2.08 17.80 -36.66
CA ALA A 232 -2.81 16.60 -36.29
C ALA A 232 -4.26 16.66 -36.79
N ALA A 233 -4.97 17.77 -36.53
CA ALA A 233 -6.34 17.95 -36.99
C ALA A 233 -6.48 17.91 -38.53
N GLU A 234 -5.59 18.58 -39.27
CA GLU A 234 -5.64 18.56 -40.75
C GLU A 234 -5.31 17.19 -41.35
N ARG A 235 -4.49 16.38 -40.66
CA ARG A 235 -4.12 15.01 -41.08
C ARG A 235 -5.04 13.92 -40.52
N ASN A 236 -6.13 14.28 -39.85
CA ASN A 236 -7.02 13.36 -39.13
C ASN A 236 -6.28 12.48 -38.11
N LEU A 237 -5.23 13.01 -37.49
CA LEU A 237 -4.50 12.40 -36.39
C LEU A 237 -5.05 12.94 -35.05
N PRO A 238 -4.98 12.15 -33.96
CA PRO A 238 -5.36 12.64 -32.63
C PRO A 238 -4.47 13.82 -32.23
N GLY A 239 -5.03 14.84 -31.56
CA GLY A 239 -4.26 16.00 -31.09
C GLY A 239 -3.31 15.64 -29.94
N VAL A 240 -2.14 16.28 -29.89
CA VAL A 240 -1.13 16.15 -28.83
C VAL A 240 -1.72 16.56 -27.47
N LEU A 241 -2.51 17.64 -27.45
CA LEU A 241 -3.19 18.10 -26.23
C LEU A 241 -4.44 17.28 -25.84
N GLN A 242 -4.99 16.47 -26.76
CA GLN A 242 -6.17 15.62 -26.51
C GLN A 242 -5.81 14.25 -25.91
N LEU A 243 -4.53 13.87 -25.91
CA LEU A 243 -4.04 12.64 -25.28
C LEU A 243 -3.87 12.78 -23.74
N HIS A 244 -4.47 13.80 -23.14
CA HIS A 244 -4.32 14.16 -21.74
C HIS A 244 -5.48 13.71 -20.82
N ASP A 245 -6.58 13.22 -21.39
CA ASP A 245 -7.73 12.67 -20.67
C ASP A 245 -7.73 11.12 -20.73
#